data_AF-A0A7Y7DDM7-F1
#
_entry.id   AF-A0A7Y7DDM7-F1
#
_cell.length_a   1.000
_cell.length_b   1.000
_cell.length_c   1.000
_cell.angle_alpha   90.00
_cell.angle_beta   90.00
_cell.angle_gamma   90.00
#
_symmetry.space_group_name_H-M   'P 1'
#
loop_
_entity.id
_entity.type
_entity.pdbx_description
1 polymer ?
#
loop_
_entity_poly.entity_id
_entity_poly.type
_entity_poly.pdbx_seq_one_letter_code
_entity_poly.pdbx_strand_id
1 'polypeptide(L)' 'VQASVSGVPAVSIPNGSDQNGMPIGLQVIANSFKEVELYAFSNYLVNLISK' A
#
# COMPACT_ATOMS: atom_id res chain seq x y z
N VAL A 1 -9.44 0.16 8.80
CA VAL A 1 -9.20 0.96 10.03
C VAL A 1 -8.13 0.38 10.97
N GLN A 2 -7.62 -0.83 10.76
CA GLN A 2 -6.62 -1.46 11.66
C GLN A 2 -5.37 -0.57 11.90
N ALA A 3 -4.81 0.05 10.86
CA ALA A 3 -3.62 0.90 10.98
C ALA A 3 -3.80 2.10 11.94
N SER A 4 -4.91 2.83 11.80
CA SER A 4 -5.19 4.01 12.63
C SER A 4 -5.47 3.65 14.09
N VAL A 5 -6.20 2.55 14.34
CA VAL A 5 -6.51 2.10 15.70
C VAL A 5 -5.26 1.58 16.40
N SER A 6 -4.37 0.91 15.67
CA SER A 6 -3.13 0.36 16.23
C SER A 6 -1.95 1.34 16.21
N GLY A 7 -2.10 2.53 15.62
CA GLY A 7 -1.02 3.52 15.51
C GLY A 7 0.16 3.07 14.66
N VAL A 8 -0.04 2.12 13.75
CA VAL A 8 1.02 1.54 12.90
C VAL A 8 1.04 2.18 11.52
N PRO A 9 2.22 2.29 10.87
CA PRO A 9 2.34 2.93 9.57
C PRO A 9 1.67 2.09 8.47
N ALA A 10 1.02 2.78 7.53
CA ALA A 10 0.38 2.17 6.37
C ALA A 10 0.45 3.09 5.14
N VAL A 11 0.51 2.51 3.95
CA VAL A 11 0.52 3.21 2.65
C VAL A 11 -0.49 2.55 1.72
N SER A 12 -1.28 3.36 1.02
CA SER A 12 -2.19 2.90 -0.03
C SER A 12 -1.58 3.16 -1.40
N ILE A 13 -1.51 2.13 -2.24
CA ILE A 13 -1.00 2.21 -3.61
C ILE A 13 -2.10 1.84 -4.63
N PRO A 14 -2.12 2.47 -5.82
CA PRO A 14 -3.03 2.05 -6.89
C PRO A 14 -2.65 0.67 -7.41
N ASN A 15 -3.64 -0.18 -7.70
CA ASN A 15 -3.47 -1.55 -8.19
C ASN A 15 -4.43 -1.88 -9.34
N GLY A 16 -4.58 -0.94 -10.28
CA GLY A 16 -5.42 -1.08 -11.47
C GLY A 16 -6.89 -0.70 -11.26
N SER A 17 -7.73 -1.12 -12.20
CA SER A 17 -9.18 -0.92 -12.17
C SER A 17 -9.90 -2.22 -12.45
N ASP A 18 -11.12 -2.36 -11.94
CA ASP A 18 -11.98 -3.49 -12.29
C ASP A 18 -12.53 -3.37 -13.72
N GLN A 19 -13.33 -4.37 -14.12
CA GLN A 19 -13.96 -4.42 -15.45
C GLN A 19 -14.91 -3.25 -15.75
N ASN A 20 -15.36 -2.51 -14.74
CA ASN A 20 -16.23 -1.34 -14.87
C ASN A 20 -15.44 -0.02 -14.77
N GLY A 21 -14.11 -0.08 -14.68
CA GLY A 21 -13.24 1.08 -14.55
C GLY A 21 -13.13 1.63 -13.13
N MET A 22 -13.64 0.94 -12.11
CA MET A 22 -13.50 1.38 -10.72
C MET A 22 -12.06 1.17 -10.24
N PRO A 23 -11.39 2.19 -9.69
CA PRO A 23 -10.01 2.07 -9.24
C PRO A 23 -9.90 1.16 -8.02
N ILE A 24 -8.95 0.22 -8.06
CA ILE A 24 -8.61 -0.68 -6.97
C ILE A 24 -7.34 -0.16 -6.29
N GLY A 25 -7.39 -0.01 -4.97
CA GLY A 25 -6.23 0.31 -4.15
C GLY A 25 -5.78 -0.88 -3.32
N LEU A 26 -4.47 -1.04 -3.15
CA LEU A 26 -3.86 -1.99 -2.22
C LEU A 26 -3.30 -1.22 -1.02
N GLN A 27 -3.68 -1.61 0.20
CA GLN A 27 -3.13 -1.02 1.42
C GLN A 27 -2.11 -1.96 2.04
N VAL A 28 -0.89 -1.46 2.20
CA VAL A 28 0.21 -2.14 2.87
C VAL A 28 0.37 -1.55 4.26
N ILE A 29 0.53 -2.40 5.27
CA ILE A 29 0.70 -2.01 6.67
C ILE A 29 2.02 -2.64 7.15
N ALA A 30 2.83 -1.86 7.87
CA ALA A 30 4.04 -2.34 8.52
C ALA A 30 3.93 -2.23 10.04
N ASN A 31 4.90 -2.80 10.76
CA ASN A 31 4.97 -2.68 12.21
C ASN A 31 5.39 -1.25 12.62
N SER A 32 5.28 -0.91 13.90
CA SER A 32 5.66 0.41 14.42
C SER A 32 7.11 0.76 14.08
N PHE A 33 7.36 2.01 13.68
CA PHE A 33 8.69 2.54 13.36
C PHE A 33 9.38 1.86 12.16
N LYS A 34 8.60 1.30 11.22
CA LYS A 34 9.07 0.62 10.00
C LYS A 34 8.70 1.36 8.72
N GLU A 35 8.69 2.68 8.75
CA GLU A 35 8.31 3.53 7.62
C GLU A 35 9.26 3.39 6.43
N VAL A 36 10.56 3.19 6.68
CA VAL A 36 11.56 3.04 5.61
C VAL A 36 11.35 1.73 4.86
N GLU A 37 11.14 0.62 5.58
CA GLU A 37 10.87 -0.68 4.97
C GLU A 37 9.51 -0.70 4.27
N LEU A 38 8.49 -0.08 4.87
CA LEU A 38 7.17 0.09 4.25
C LEU A 38 7.29 0.83 2.92
N TYR A 39 8.00 1.96 2.91
CA TYR A 39 8.18 2.75 1.70
C TYR A 39 8.96 2.01 0.62
N ALA A 40 10.06 1.34 0.99
CA ALA A 40 10.85 0.55 0.05
C ALA A 40 10.03 -0.58 -0.59
N PHE A 41 9.23 -1.29 0.22
CA PHE A 41 8.36 -2.35 -0.27
C PHE A 41 7.18 -1.82 -1.11
N SER A 42 6.54 -0.73 -0.71
CA SER A 42 5.50 -0.08 -1.50
C SER A 42 6.04 0.38 -2.86
N ASN A 43 7.25 0.96 -2.90
CA ASN A 43 7.89 1.35 -4.16
C ASN A 43 8.20 0.13 -5.04
N TYR A 44 8.69 -0.96 -4.45
CA TYR A 44 8.90 -2.23 -5.17
C TYR A 44 7.59 -2.72 -5.81
N LEU A 45 6.48 -2.72 -5.07
CA LEU A 45 5.17 -3.14 -5.59
C LEU A 45 4.69 -2.26 -6.73
N VAL A 46 4.80 -0.94 -6.62
CA VAL A 46 4.41 -0.01 -7.70
C VAL A 46 5.20 -0.28 -8.97
N ASN A 47 6.51 -0.52 -8.86
CA ASN A 47 7.36 -0.85 -10.01
C ASN A 47 7.04 -2.23 -10.61
N LEU A 48 6.59 -3.19 -9.79
CA LEU A 48 6.15 -4.50 -10.25
C LEU A 48 4.82 -4.42 -11.01
N ILE A 49 3.89 -3.60 -10.54
CA ILE A 49 2.55 -3.42 -11.15
C ILE A 49 2.62 -2.58 -12.43
N SER A 50 3.57 -1.64 -12.49
CA SER A 50 3.77 -0.76 -13.66
C SER A 50 4.59 -1.39 -14.78
N LYS A 51 5.07 -2.62 -14.60
CA LYS A 51 5.71 -3.45 -15.61
C LYS A 51 4.69 -4.35 -16.28
#